data_AF-A0A737M5M1-F1
#
_entry.id   AF-A0A737M5M1-F1
#
_cell.length_a   1.000
_cell.length_b   1.000
_cell.length_c   1.000
_cell.angle_alpha   90.00
_cell.angle_beta   90.00
_cell.angle_gamma   90.00
#
_symmetry.space_group_name_H-M   'P 1'
#
loop_
_entity.id
_entity.type
_entity.pdbx_description
1 polymer ?
#
loop_
_entity_poly.entity_id
_entity_poly.type
_entity_poly.pdbx_seq_one_letter_code
_entity_poly.pdbx_strand_id
1 'polypeptide(L)'
;AREQIENVKFSHRGTKMRTQHIVPLSDQAIAILKQIEALSGHLTFIFPGEYDQDKCMSDNTVNKALRVMGYDTKKEVCGHGFRAMACSALSESGLWSKEAIEKQMSHQERNSVRAAYIHKAEYLEERIAMMQWWADYLDVNSNGYVSPYQFASRLKKAS
;
A
#
# COMPACT_ATOMS: atom_id res chain seq x y z
N ALA A 1 0.62 7.41 -20.63
CA ALA A 1 0.75 8.37 -19.51
C ALA A 1 -0.67 8.73 -19.09
N ARG A 2 -0.95 8.90 -17.79
CA ARG A 2 -2.31 9.21 -17.32
C ARG A 2 -2.73 10.58 -17.87
N GLU A 3 -3.93 10.68 -18.42
CA GLU A 3 -4.48 11.96 -18.88
C GLU A 3 -4.64 12.93 -17.70
N GLN A 4 -4.24 14.18 -17.91
CA GLN A 4 -4.33 15.20 -16.87
C GLN A 4 -5.80 15.56 -16.65
N ILE A 5 -6.26 15.42 -15.42
CA ILE A 5 -7.58 15.93 -15.02
C ILE A 5 -7.45 17.42 -14.77
N GLU A 6 -8.32 18.20 -15.40
CA GLU A 6 -8.34 19.65 -15.30
C GLU A 6 -8.55 20.10 -13.85
N ASN A 7 -7.79 21.11 -13.40
CA ASN A 7 -7.89 21.69 -12.07
C ASN A 7 -7.63 20.72 -10.87
N VAL A 8 -7.09 19.52 -11.11
CA VAL A 8 -6.67 18.59 -10.06
C VAL A 8 -5.13 18.59 -9.94
N LYS A 9 -4.61 19.06 -8.81
CA LYS A 9 -3.17 19.05 -8.53
C LYS A 9 -2.64 17.61 -8.56
N PHE A 10 -1.51 17.42 -9.23
CA PHE A 10 -0.81 16.13 -9.34
C PHE A 10 -1.58 15.01 -10.06
N SER A 11 -2.67 15.31 -10.78
CA SER A 11 -3.40 14.31 -11.59
C SER A 11 -2.51 13.61 -12.64
N HIS A 12 -1.45 14.29 -13.07
CA HIS A 12 -0.41 13.77 -13.98
C HIS A 12 0.69 12.95 -13.28
N ARG A 13 0.79 12.97 -11.93
CA ARG A 13 1.81 12.21 -11.19
C ARG A 13 1.43 10.73 -11.21
N GLY A 14 1.78 10.06 -12.29
CA GLY A 14 2.03 8.62 -12.26
C GLY A 14 3.33 8.30 -11.51
N THR A 15 3.75 7.04 -11.57
CA THR A 15 5.09 6.64 -11.14
C THR A 15 6.14 7.62 -11.67
N LYS A 16 7.10 8.00 -10.82
CA LYS A 16 8.17 8.98 -11.12
C LYS A 16 8.99 8.59 -12.38
N MET A 17 8.81 7.35 -12.84
CA MET A 17 9.22 6.78 -14.11
C MET A 17 7.97 6.20 -14.80
N ARG A 18 7.85 6.32 -16.11
CA ARG A 18 6.79 5.68 -16.94
C ARG A 18 6.75 4.13 -16.86
N THR A 19 7.47 3.53 -15.92
CA THR A 19 7.48 2.11 -15.64
C THR A 19 6.23 1.74 -14.83
N GLN A 20 5.51 0.72 -15.28
CA GLN A 20 4.36 0.18 -14.58
C GLN A 20 4.81 -0.41 -13.24
N HIS A 21 4.23 0.09 -12.15
CA HIS A 21 4.42 -0.48 -10.81
C HIS A 21 3.20 -1.33 -10.46
N ILE A 22 3.36 -2.65 -10.50
CA ILE A 22 2.30 -3.59 -10.12
C ILE A 22 2.27 -3.65 -8.59
N VAL A 23 1.09 -3.65 -7.99
CA VAL A 23 0.90 -3.80 -6.53
C VAL A 23 -0.08 -4.95 -6.32
N PRO A 24 0.37 -6.12 -5.81
CA PRO A 24 -0.54 -7.20 -5.43
C PRO A 24 -1.50 -6.74 -4.34
N LEU A 25 -2.75 -7.18 -4.43
CA LEU A 25 -3.79 -6.91 -3.44
C LEU A 25 -4.04 -8.18 -2.62
N SER A 26 -4.23 -8.02 -1.32
CA SER A 26 -4.72 -9.09 -0.45
C SER A 26 -6.22 -9.29 -0.63
N ASP A 27 -6.73 -10.42 -0.13
CA ASP A 27 -8.17 -10.72 -0.14
C ASP A 27 -8.98 -9.64 0.62
N GLN A 28 -8.46 -9.14 1.74
CA GLN A 28 -9.06 -8.05 2.52
C GLN A 28 -9.13 -6.75 1.70
N ALA A 29 -8.07 -6.40 0.98
CA ALA A 29 -8.06 -5.21 0.13
C ALA A 29 -9.07 -5.34 -1.03
N ILE A 30 -9.16 -6.53 -1.64
CA ILE A 30 -10.16 -6.82 -2.68
C ILE A 30 -11.57 -6.71 -2.12
N ALA A 31 -11.83 -7.24 -0.92
CA ALA A 31 -13.13 -7.16 -0.27
C ALA A 31 -13.55 -5.69 -0.01
N ILE A 32 -12.62 -4.85 0.44
CA ILE A 32 -12.86 -3.40 0.62
C ILE A 32 -13.17 -2.74 -0.73
N LEU A 33 -12.40 -3.05 -1.78
CA LEU A 33 -12.64 -2.48 -3.11
C LEU A 33 -14.00 -2.90 -3.70
N LYS A 34 -14.46 -4.13 -3.45
CA LYS A 34 -15.81 -4.57 -3.85
C LYS A 34 -16.91 -3.80 -3.12
N GLN A 35 -16.71 -3.47 -1.84
CA GLN A 35 -17.64 -2.61 -1.10
C GLN A 35 -17.66 -1.19 -1.68
N ILE A 36 -16.50 -0.66 -2.06
CA ILE A 36 -16.38 0.65 -2.69
C ILE A 36 -17.02 0.66 -4.09
N GLU A 37 -16.86 -0.41 -4.87
CA GLU A 37 -17.46 -0.56 -6.20
C GLU A 37 -18.99 -0.39 -6.16
N ALA A 38 -19.66 -0.89 -5.11
CA ALA A 38 -21.10 -0.67 -4.91
C ALA A 38 -21.46 0.81 -4.71
N LEU A 39 -20.53 1.64 -4.22
CA LEU A 39 -20.74 3.07 -3.95
C LEU A 39 -20.35 3.96 -5.13
N SER A 40 -19.22 3.67 -5.79
CA SER A 40 -18.61 4.55 -6.80
C SER A 40 -18.30 3.85 -8.13
N GLY A 41 -18.64 2.57 -8.31
CA GLY A 41 -18.29 1.81 -9.51
C GLY A 41 -18.92 2.32 -10.81
N HIS A 42 -19.96 3.15 -10.72
CA HIS A 42 -20.58 3.84 -11.86
C HIS A 42 -19.88 5.17 -12.22
N LEU A 43 -18.89 5.59 -11.44
CA LEU A 43 -18.11 6.81 -11.63
C LEU A 43 -16.75 6.51 -12.27
N THR A 44 -16.10 7.56 -12.78
CA THR A 44 -14.78 7.46 -13.41
C THR A 44 -13.66 7.08 -12.42
N PHE A 45 -13.82 7.43 -11.13
CA PHE A 45 -12.81 7.20 -10.09
C PHE A 45 -13.31 6.27 -8.99
N ILE A 46 -12.47 5.33 -8.57
CA ILE A 46 -12.72 4.47 -7.39
C ILE A 46 -12.93 5.34 -6.13
N PHE A 47 -12.12 6.38 -5.97
CA PHE A 47 -12.22 7.37 -4.89
C PHE A 47 -12.55 8.74 -5.48
N PRO A 48 -13.84 9.05 -5.70
CA PRO A 48 -14.27 10.35 -6.23
C PRO A 48 -14.11 11.46 -5.18
N GLY A 49 -14.05 12.70 -5.64
CA GLY A 49 -14.10 13.88 -4.79
C GLY A 49 -15.48 14.08 -4.16
N GLU A 50 -15.51 14.60 -2.94
CA GLU A 50 -16.76 14.86 -2.20
C GLU A 50 -17.63 15.93 -2.89
N TYR A 51 -17.01 17.00 -3.39
CA TYR A 51 -17.69 18.13 -4.02
C TYR A 51 -17.85 17.99 -5.53
N ASP A 52 -16.98 17.20 -6.17
CA ASP A 52 -16.92 17.03 -7.62
C ASP A 52 -16.49 15.59 -7.92
N GLN A 53 -17.44 14.79 -8.41
CA GLN A 53 -17.27 13.37 -8.64
C GLN A 53 -16.50 13.06 -9.93
N ASP A 54 -16.33 14.05 -10.81
CA ASP A 54 -15.46 13.98 -11.98
C ASP A 54 -13.98 14.25 -11.63
N LYS A 55 -13.69 14.46 -10.34
CA LYS A 55 -12.33 14.61 -9.81
C LYS A 55 -12.02 13.51 -8.81
N CYS A 56 -10.73 13.19 -8.67
CA CYS A 56 -10.29 12.25 -7.64
C CYS A 56 -10.24 12.91 -6.26
N MET A 57 -10.43 12.10 -5.22
CA MET A 57 -10.26 12.51 -3.83
C MET A 57 -8.89 13.14 -3.58
N SER A 58 -8.85 14.18 -2.74
CA SER A 58 -7.60 14.84 -2.36
C SER A 58 -6.91 14.12 -1.19
N ASP A 59 -5.58 14.15 -1.13
CA ASP A 59 -4.81 13.65 0.03
C ASP A 59 -5.25 14.30 1.36
N ASN A 60 -5.70 15.55 1.31
CA ASN A 60 -6.21 16.27 2.48
C ASN A 60 -7.49 15.64 3.03
N THR A 61 -8.33 15.05 2.17
CA THR A 61 -9.56 14.37 2.58
C THR A 61 -9.24 13.16 3.45
N VAL A 62 -8.26 12.34 3.05
CA VAL A 62 -7.80 11.19 3.83
C VAL A 62 -7.23 11.62 5.18
N ASN A 63 -6.37 12.64 5.20
CA ASN A 63 -5.82 13.17 6.46
C ASN A 63 -6.92 13.77 7.36
N LYS A 64 -7.93 14.43 6.78
CA LYS A 64 -9.06 14.96 7.56
C LYS A 64 -9.87 13.83 8.20
N ALA A 65 -10.11 12.73 7.47
CA ALA A 65 -10.79 11.55 7.99
C ALA A 65 -10.03 10.93 9.18
N LEU A 66 -8.70 10.79 9.08
CA LEU A 66 -7.86 10.31 10.20
C LEU A 66 -7.98 11.20 11.44
N ARG A 67 -8.00 12.53 11.28
CA ARG A 67 -8.19 13.46 12.40
C ARG A 67 -9.57 13.35 13.05
N VAL A 68 -10.61 13.12 12.25
CA VAL A 68 -11.97 12.90 12.77
C VAL A 68 -12.04 11.63 13.61
N MET A 69 -11.29 10.59 13.24
CA MET A 69 -11.16 9.37 14.03
C MET A 69 -10.28 9.53 15.30
N GLY A 70 -9.73 10.73 15.54
CA GLY A 70 -8.93 11.05 16.72
C GLY A 70 -7.42 10.97 16.54
N TYR A 71 -6.92 10.67 15.34
CA TYR A 71 -5.48 10.57 15.09
C TYR A 71 -4.82 11.92 14.76
N ASP A 72 -3.69 12.23 15.40
CA ASP A 72 -2.86 13.36 15.01
C ASP A 72 -2.03 13.02 13.75
N THR A 73 -2.49 13.48 12.58
CA THR A 73 -1.77 13.26 11.31
C THR A 73 -0.39 13.89 11.19
N LYS A 74 0.06 14.70 12.16
CA LYS A 74 1.42 15.24 12.21
C LYS A 74 2.35 14.44 13.11
N LYS A 75 1.80 13.69 14.08
CA LYS A 75 2.57 13.01 15.13
C LYS A 75 2.35 11.50 15.20
N GLU A 76 1.15 11.02 14.87
CA GLU A 76 0.72 9.64 15.06
C GLU A 76 0.65 8.88 13.74
N VAL A 77 -0.25 9.27 12.83
CA VAL A 77 -0.48 8.54 11.57
C VAL A 77 -0.81 9.48 10.42
N CYS A 78 0.07 9.52 9.41
CA CYS A 78 -0.23 10.11 8.10
C CYS A 78 -0.21 9.03 7.02
N GLY A 79 -0.63 9.35 5.80
CA GLY A 79 -0.54 8.42 4.66
C GLY A 79 0.86 7.80 4.48
N HIS A 80 1.92 8.57 4.77
CA HIS A 80 3.30 8.06 4.74
C HIS A 80 3.64 7.13 5.92
N GLY A 81 3.02 7.37 7.07
CA GLY A 81 3.16 6.54 8.27
C GLY A 81 2.67 5.11 8.08
N PHE A 82 1.57 4.91 7.35
CA PHE A 82 1.07 3.56 7.03
C PHE A 82 2.08 2.73 6.23
N ARG A 83 2.74 3.36 5.27
CA ARG A 83 3.72 2.71 4.43
C ARG A 83 5.01 2.38 5.20
N ALA A 84 5.47 3.30 6.06
CA ALA A 84 6.60 3.04 6.94
C ALA A 84 6.29 1.88 7.89
N MET A 85 5.08 1.84 8.46
CA MET A 85 4.61 0.76 9.33
C MET A 85 4.60 -0.59 8.61
N ALA A 86 4.06 -0.66 7.39
CA ALA A 86 4.09 -1.88 6.58
C ALA A 86 5.53 -2.31 6.29
N CYS A 87 6.40 -1.40 5.86
CA CYS A 87 7.80 -1.69 5.57
C CYS A 87 8.54 -2.23 6.80
N SER A 88 8.35 -1.62 7.97
CA SER A 88 8.94 -2.06 9.24
C SER A 88 8.43 -3.45 9.64
N ALA A 89 7.12 -3.68 9.62
CA ALA A 89 6.54 -4.97 10.00
C ALA A 89 7.00 -6.10 9.06
N LEU A 90 6.99 -5.85 7.75
CA LEU A 90 7.49 -6.80 6.77
C LEU A 90 8.97 -7.13 6.98
N SER A 91 9.79 -6.12 7.27
CA SER A 91 11.22 -6.32 7.56
C SER A 91 11.45 -7.10 8.85
N GLU A 92 10.75 -6.76 9.93
CA GLU A 92 10.87 -7.41 11.24
C GLU A 92 10.33 -8.84 11.26
N SER A 93 9.41 -9.18 10.35
CA SER A 93 8.92 -10.56 10.20
C SER A 93 10.04 -11.56 9.86
N GLY A 94 11.08 -11.10 9.16
CA GLY A 94 12.16 -11.95 8.66
C GLY A 94 11.71 -13.03 7.68
N LEU A 95 10.55 -12.85 7.03
CA LEU A 95 9.98 -13.82 6.07
C LEU A 95 10.33 -13.51 4.62
N TRP A 96 10.63 -12.25 4.29
CA TRP A 96 10.70 -11.76 2.93
C TRP A 96 12.11 -11.25 2.58
N SER A 97 12.47 -11.37 1.31
CA SER A 97 13.66 -10.78 0.74
C SER A 97 13.57 -9.25 0.80
N LYS A 98 14.72 -8.62 1.07
CA LYS A 98 14.81 -7.16 1.09
C LYS A 98 14.42 -6.58 -0.26
N GLU A 99 14.84 -7.24 -1.34
CA GLU A 99 14.54 -6.88 -2.71
C GLU A 99 13.03 -6.86 -2.99
N ALA A 100 12.26 -7.85 -2.52
CA ALA A 100 10.81 -7.88 -2.66
C ALA A 100 10.12 -6.77 -1.86
N ILE A 101 10.58 -6.47 -0.64
CA ILE A 101 10.05 -5.38 0.19
C ILE A 101 10.30 -4.03 -0.51
N GLU A 102 11.53 -3.75 -0.92
CA GLU A 102 11.89 -2.49 -1.59
C GLU A 102 11.13 -2.31 -2.92
N LYS A 103 11.00 -3.40 -3.68
CA LYS A 103 10.21 -3.41 -4.92
C LYS A 103 8.74 -3.13 -4.63
N GLN A 104 8.11 -3.76 -3.62
CA GLN A 104 6.73 -3.47 -3.23
C GLN A 104 6.54 -2.00 -2.85
N MET A 105 7.53 -1.46 -2.16
CA MET A 105 7.55 -0.06 -1.82
C MET A 105 7.75 0.82 -3.07
N SER A 106 8.12 0.34 -4.27
CA SER A 106 8.52 1.24 -5.36
C SER A 106 9.67 2.18 -4.93
N HIS A 107 10.50 1.71 -3.99
CA HIS A 107 11.78 2.36 -3.73
C HIS A 107 12.73 2.06 -4.89
N GLN A 108 13.54 3.04 -5.27
CA GLN A 108 14.59 2.82 -6.27
C GLN A 108 15.75 2.08 -5.62
N GLU A 109 16.19 1.01 -6.27
CA GLU A 109 17.50 0.41 -5.97
C GLU A 109 18.57 1.47 -6.22
N ARG A 110 19.23 1.92 -5.16
CA ARG A 110 20.25 2.98 -5.25
C ARG A 110 21.58 2.46 -5.78
N ASN A 111 21.77 1.14 -5.82
CA ASN A 111 23.00 0.53 -6.29
C ASN A 111 22.92 0.19 -7.79
N SER A 112 23.58 1.01 -8.62
CA SER A 112 23.57 0.91 -10.09
C SER A 112 24.09 -0.43 -10.62
N VAL A 113 25.00 -1.10 -9.90
CA VAL A 113 25.55 -2.40 -10.31
C VAL A 113 24.54 -3.52 -10.05
N ARG A 114 23.83 -3.50 -8.91
CA ARG A 114 22.78 -4.48 -8.60
C ARG A 114 21.52 -4.29 -9.45
N ALA A 115 21.16 -3.04 -9.74
CA ALA A 115 20.01 -2.72 -10.59
C ALA A 115 20.11 -3.38 -11.97
N ALA A 116 21.32 -3.50 -12.53
CA ALA A 116 21.55 -4.13 -13.83
C ALA A 116 21.20 -5.64 -13.86
N TYR A 117 21.33 -6.36 -12.75
CA TYR A 117 21.03 -7.80 -12.67
C TYR A 117 19.59 -8.10 -12.22
N ILE A 118 19.02 -7.24 -11.36
CA ILE A 118 17.72 -7.47 -10.70
C ILE A 118 16.53 -6.90 -11.50
N HIS A 119 16.76 -6.03 -12.49
CA HIS A 119 15.69 -5.30 -13.21
C HIS A 119 14.58 -6.16 -13.86
N LYS A 120 14.76 -7.48 -14.00
CA LYS A 120 13.75 -8.41 -14.53
C LYS A 120 12.98 -9.18 -13.45
N ALA A 121 13.51 -9.29 -12.23
CA ALA A 121 12.87 -10.05 -11.17
C ALA A 121 11.78 -9.18 -10.52
N GLU A 122 10.52 -9.52 -10.76
CA GLU A 122 9.37 -8.81 -10.19
C GLU A 122 8.98 -9.30 -8.79
N TYR A 123 9.56 -10.44 -8.35
CA TYR A 123 9.28 -11.11 -7.07
C TYR A 123 7.78 -11.28 -6.81
N LEU A 124 7.00 -11.51 -7.87
CA LEU A 124 5.55 -11.34 -7.81
C LEU A 124 4.88 -12.33 -6.85
N GLU A 125 5.28 -13.60 -6.88
CA GLU A 125 4.76 -14.63 -5.97
C GLU A 125 5.06 -14.30 -4.50
N GLU A 126 6.30 -13.91 -4.21
CA GLU A 126 6.71 -13.47 -2.88
C GLU A 126 5.91 -12.25 -2.43
N ARG A 127 5.70 -11.27 -3.33
CA ARG A 127 4.95 -10.06 -3.03
C ARG A 127 3.45 -10.29 -2.87
N ILE A 128 2.88 -11.26 -3.56
CA ILE A 128 1.49 -11.71 -3.33
C ILE A 128 1.36 -12.26 -1.91
N ALA A 129 2.21 -13.22 -1.55
CA ALA A 129 2.22 -13.81 -0.20
C ALA A 129 2.48 -12.75 0.88
N MET A 130 3.39 -11.81 0.61
CA MET A 130 3.74 -10.71 1.50
C MET A 130 2.57 -9.77 1.78
N MET A 131 1.81 -9.41 0.74
CA MET A 131 0.64 -8.53 0.90
C MET A 131 -0.50 -9.23 1.62
N GLN A 132 -0.69 -10.54 1.39
CA GLN A 132 -1.66 -11.33 2.15
C GLN A 132 -1.26 -11.41 3.63
N TRP A 133 -0.01 -11.75 3.92
CA TRP A 133 0.52 -11.80 5.28
C TRP A 133 0.35 -10.47 6.03
N TRP A 134 0.61 -9.35 5.36
CA TRP A 134 0.43 -8.03 5.95
C TRP A 134 -1.03 -7.78 6.37
N ALA A 135 -1.99 -8.16 5.53
CA ALA A 135 -3.40 -8.02 5.84
C ALA A 135 -3.82 -8.92 7.01
N ASP A 136 -3.39 -10.18 7.01
CA ASP A 136 -3.67 -11.12 8.11
C ASP A 136 -3.04 -10.65 9.44
N TYR A 137 -1.85 -10.06 9.38
CA TYR A 137 -1.17 -9.46 10.54
C TYR A 137 -1.99 -8.31 11.14
N LEU A 138 -2.59 -7.46 10.31
CA LEU A 138 -3.46 -6.37 10.75
C LEU A 138 -4.75 -6.90 11.39
N ASP A 139 -5.38 -7.90 10.78
CA ASP A 139 -6.60 -8.53 11.32
C ASP A 139 -6.35 -9.14 12.70
N VAL A 140 -5.22 -9.81 12.89
CA VAL A 140 -4.83 -10.32 14.22
C VAL A 140 -4.59 -9.18 15.20
N ASN A 141 -3.89 -8.12 14.79
CA ASN A 141 -3.63 -6.98 15.66
C ASN A 141 -4.88 -6.18 16.03
N SER A 142 -5.97 -6.28 15.25
CA SER A 142 -7.26 -5.69 15.61
C SER A 142 -7.87 -6.29 16.89
N ASN A 143 -7.47 -7.52 17.24
CA ASN A 143 -7.95 -8.27 18.41
C ASN A 143 -6.96 -8.25 19.59
N GLY A 144 -5.78 -7.64 19.42
CA GLY A 144 -4.74 -7.58 20.44
C GLY A 144 -3.35 -7.51 19.83
N TYR A 145 -2.45 -6.80 20.50
CA TYR A 145 -1.10 -6.59 19.98
C TYR A 145 -0.31 -7.89 19.84
N VAL A 146 0.27 -8.10 18.66
CA VAL A 146 1.23 -9.16 18.36
C VAL A 146 2.35 -8.55 17.52
N SER A 147 3.61 -8.78 17.90
CA SER A 147 4.72 -8.23 17.12
C SER A 147 4.88 -8.94 15.76
N PRO A 148 5.49 -8.29 14.75
CA PRO A 148 5.69 -8.89 13.43
C PRO A 148 6.46 -10.22 13.51
N TYR A 149 7.51 -10.27 14.32
CA TYR A 149 8.31 -11.48 14.56
C TYR A 149 7.48 -12.62 15.19
N GLN A 150 6.67 -12.30 16.20
CA GLN A 150 5.82 -13.28 16.87
C GLN A 150 4.78 -13.85 15.90
N PHE A 151 4.14 -13.01 15.09
CA PHE A 151 3.16 -13.46 14.10
C PHE A 151 3.82 -14.36 13.04
N ALA A 152 4.97 -13.95 12.51
CA ALA A 152 5.74 -14.76 11.56
C ALA A 152 6.15 -16.14 12.12
N SER A 153 6.51 -16.21 13.40
CA SER A 153 6.89 -17.46 14.05
C SER A 153 5.75 -18.47 14.17
N ARG A 154 4.48 -18.01 14.19
CA ARG A 154 3.30 -18.89 14.25
C ARG A 154 3.14 -19.69 12.96
N LEU A 155 3.39 -19.06 11.82
CA LEU A 155 3.32 -19.72 10.50
C LEU A 155 4.38 -20.82 10.37
N LYS A 156 5.61 -20.56 10.85
CA LYS A 156 6.70 -21.54 10.84
C LYS A 156 6.43 -22.78 11.71
N LYS A 157 5.55 -22.69 12.71
CA LYS A 157 5.16 -23.82 13.57
C LYS A 157 3.97 -24.62 13.02
N ALA A 158 3.25 -24.06 12.05
CA ALA A 158 2.08 -24.69 11.43
C ALA A 158 2.42 -25.43 10.12
N SER A 159 3.65 -25.27 9.62
CA SER A 159 4.25 -25.99 8.49
C SER A 159 5.14 -27.14 8.97
#